data_AF-A0A4W5KPA3-F1
#
_entry.id   AF-A0A4W5KPA3-F1
#
_cell.length_a   1.000
_cell.length_b   1.000
_cell.length_c   1.000
_cell.angle_alpha   90.00
_cell.angle_beta   90.00
_cell.angle_gamma   90.00
#
_symmetry.space_group_name_H-M   'P 1'
#
loop_
_entity.id
_entity.type
_entity.pdbx_description
1 polymer ?
#
loop_
_entity_poly.entity_id
_entity_poly.type
_entity_poly.pdbx_seq_one_letter_code
_entity_poly.pdbx_strand_id
1 'polypeptide(L)'
;MAFMAATDHSNQLRTAGLQALEDIIKKFASVPEPEFPGHVILEQYQANVGAALRPAFSPDTPSDITAKACQVTVLIGSPQIHLLTSQLRHAR
;
A
#
# COMPACT_ATOMS: atom_id res chain seq x y z
N MET A 1 -3.89 8.79 -9.02
CA MET A 1 -4.98 7.93 -9.55
C MET A 1 -5.04 6.56 -8.86
N ALA A 2 -3.91 5.85 -8.65
CA ALA A 2 -3.89 4.52 -8.01
C ALA A 2 -4.57 4.47 -6.63
N PHE A 3 -4.34 5.47 -5.76
CA PHE A 3 -5.01 5.60 -4.46
C PHE A 3 -6.54 5.63 -4.61
N MET A 4 -7.07 6.57 -5.40
CA MET A 4 -8.51 6.76 -5.58
C MET A 4 -9.18 5.50 -6.14
N ALA A 5 -8.52 4.82 -7.08
CA ALA A 5 -9.01 3.57 -7.64
C ALA A 5 -9.01 2.44 -6.58
N ALA A 6 -7.96 2.31 -5.77
CA ALA A 6 -7.85 1.28 -4.72
C ALA A 6 -8.93 1.43 -3.63
N THR A 7 -9.42 2.66 -3.42
CA THR A 7 -10.45 3.00 -2.43
C THR A 7 -11.85 3.18 -3.01
N ASP A 8 -12.06 2.86 -4.29
CA ASP A 8 -13.35 3.02 -4.97
C ASP A 8 -14.39 1.99 -4.49
N HIS A 9 -15.65 2.15 -4.87
CA HIS A 9 -16.72 1.17 -4.61
C HIS A 9 -16.78 0.06 -5.68
N SER A 10 -16.23 0.30 -6.87
CA SER A 10 -16.13 -0.72 -7.93
C SER A 10 -14.97 -1.68 -7.67
N ASN A 11 -15.28 -2.97 -7.55
CA ASN A 11 -14.27 -4.01 -7.36
C ASN A 11 -13.21 -4.04 -8.48
N GLN A 12 -13.60 -3.73 -9.73
CA GLN A 12 -12.64 -3.66 -10.84
C GLN A 12 -11.66 -2.50 -10.66
N LEU A 13 -12.15 -1.33 -10.23
CA LEU A 13 -11.29 -0.17 -9.95
C LEU A 13 -10.40 -0.43 -8.74
N ARG A 14 -10.92 -1.07 -7.69
CA ARG A 14 -10.14 -1.47 -6.52
C ARG A 14 -8.97 -2.38 -6.91
N THR A 15 -9.23 -3.42 -7.67
CA THR A 15 -8.18 -4.34 -8.16
C THR A 15 -7.16 -3.63 -9.05
N ALA A 16 -7.61 -2.78 -9.98
CA ALA A 16 -6.71 -2.00 -10.83
C ALA A 16 -5.86 -1.00 -10.01
N GLY A 17 -6.44 -0.38 -8.99
CA GLY A 17 -5.75 0.52 -8.07
C GLY A 17 -4.69 -0.20 -7.25
N LEU A 18 -5.01 -1.39 -6.72
CA LEU A 18 -4.06 -2.23 -5.99
C LEU A 18 -2.91 -2.71 -6.89
N GLN A 19 -3.20 -3.08 -8.14
CA GLN A 19 -2.15 -3.40 -9.12
C GLN A 19 -1.25 -2.20 -9.38
N ALA A 20 -1.82 -1.02 -9.59
CA ALA A 20 -1.03 0.18 -9.82
C ALA A 20 -0.18 0.56 -8.60
N LEU A 21 -0.68 0.36 -7.37
CA LEU A 21 0.12 0.52 -6.14
C LEU A 21 1.28 -0.48 -6.10
N GLU A 22 1.03 -1.74 -6.46
CA GLU A 22 2.06 -2.78 -6.57
C GLU A 22 3.20 -2.36 -7.50
N ASP A 23 2.84 -1.86 -8.69
CA ASP A 23 3.79 -1.45 -9.72
C ASP A 23 4.61 -0.23 -9.28
N ILE A 24 3.95 0.75 -8.64
CA ILE A 24 4.61 1.92 -8.04
C ILE A 24 5.62 1.46 -6.97
N ILE A 25 5.21 0.62 -6.03
CA ILE A 25 6.09 0.15 -4.96
C ILE A 25 7.30 -0.57 -5.55
N LYS A 26 7.10 -1.50 -6.49
CA LYS A 26 8.21 -2.20 -7.15
C LYS A 26 9.14 -1.25 -7.90
N LYS A 27 8.59 -0.22 -8.56
CA LYS A 27 9.38 0.72 -9.35
C LYS A 27 10.22 1.67 -8.50
N PHE A 28 9.70 2.06 -7.34
CA PHE A 28 10.31 3.07 -6.47
C PHE A 28 10.99 2.49 -5.21
N ALA A 29 10.94 1.17 -4.99
CA ALA A 29 11.50 0.52 -3.79
C ALA A 29 12.99 0.79 -3.55
N SER A 30 13.78 0.94 -4.61
CA SER A 30 15.21 1.20 -4.52
C SER A 30 15.59 2.64 -4.87
N VAL A 31 14.61 3.53 -5.05
CA VAL A 31 14.88 4.92 -5.43
C VAL A 31 15.34 5.66 -4.17
N PRO A 32 16.58 6.17 -4.14
CA PRO A 32 17.09 6.89 -2.99
C PRO A 32 16.35 8.22 -2.85
N GLU A 33 16.19 8.66 -1.61
CA GLU A 33 15.62 9.95 -1.27
C GLU A 33 16.65 11.08 -1.56
N PRO A 34 16.37 12.04 -2.47
CA PRO A 34 17.32 13.08 -2.83
C PRO A 34 17.75 13.99 -1.67
N GLU A 35 16.85 14.23 -0.72
CA GLU A 35 17.09 15.17 0.38
C GLU A 35 17.64 14.49 1.65
N PHE A 36 17.57 13.16 1.74
CA PHE A 36 17.94 12.38 2.94
C PHE A 36 18.79 11.16 2.57
N PRO A 37 20.14 11.29 2.54
CA PRO A 37 21.04 10.19 2.22
C PRO A 37 20.84 8.99 3.15
N GLY A 38 20.73 7.80 2.56
CA GLY A 38 20.50 6.55 3.31
C GLY A 38 19.01 6.17 3.45
N HIS A 39 18.09 7.05 3.06
CA HIS A 39 16.66 6.76 3.00
C HIS A 39 16.20 6.49 1.55
N VAL A 40 15.07 5.80 1.42
CA VAL A 40 14.38 5.61 0.13
C VAL A 40 13.10 6.44 0.08
N ILE A 41 12.75 6.90 -1.11
CA ILE A 41 11.60 7.80 -1.32
C ILE A 41 10.29 7.22 -0.76
N LEU A 42 10.10 5.89 -0.84
CA LEU A 42 8.89 5.22 -0.36
C LEU A 42 8.68 5.31 1.15
N GLU A 43 9.71 5.59 1.95
CA GLU A 43 9.56 5.78 3.41
C GLU A 43 8.60 6.92 3.73
N GLN A 44 8.64 8.01 2.96
CA GLN A 44 7.76 9.15 3.14
C GLN A 44 6.31 8.86 2.71
N TYR A 45 6.12 7.94 1.77
CA TYR A 45 4.80 7.60 1.22
C TYR A 45 4.11 6.44 1.95
N GLN A 46 4.75 5.81 2.93
CA GLN A 46 4.18 4.68 3.67
C GLN A 46 2.80 4.98 4.27
N ALA A 47 2.60 6.17 4.84
CA ALA A 47 1.31 6.56 5.40
C ALA A 47 0.20 6.58 4.34
N ASN A 48 0.50 7.10 3.15
CA ASN A 48 -0.43 7.21 2.03
C ASN A 48 -0.75 5.84 1.44
N VAL A 49 0.26 4.98 1.28
CA VAL A 49 0.07 3.60 0.82
C VAL A 49 -0.74 2.80 1.84
N GLY A 50 -0.44 2.92 3.12
CA GLY A 50 -1.22 2.30 4.19
C GLY A 50 -2.67 2.78 4.24
N ALA A 51 -2.92 4.06 3.97
CA ALA A 51 -4.27 4.60 3.83
C ALA A 51 -5.02 4.02 2.62
N ALA A 52 -4.33 3.79 1.49
CA ALA A 52 -4.92 3.19 0.30
C ALA A 52 -5.30 1.71 0.49
N LEU A 53 -4.53 0.99 1.31
CA LEU A 53 -4.75 -0.44 1.57
C LEU A 53 -5.85 -0.69 2.62
N ARG A 54 -6.08 0.24 3.55
CA ARG A 54 -7.07 0.10 4.64
C ARG A 54 -8.45 -0.38 4.17
N PRO A 55 -9.07 0.19 3.13
CA PRO A 55 -10.38 -0.25 2.66
C PRO A 55 -10.42 -1.69 2.13
N ALA A 56 -9.29 -2.26 1.71
CA ALA A 56 -9.22 -3.64 1.20
C ALA A 56 -9.28 -4.71 2.31
N PHE A 57 -9.26 -4.30 3.58
CA PHE A 57 -9.34 -5.19 4.76
C PHE A 57 -10.66 -5.04 5.53
N SER A 58 -11.65 -4.32 4.98
CA SER A 58 -12.99 -4.25 5.57
C SER A 58 -13.69 -5.61 5.52
N PRO A 59 -14.53 -5.99 6.52
CA PRO A 59 -15.25 -7.27 6.53
C PRO A 59 -16.11 -7.53 5.30
N ASP A 60 -16.62 -6.47 4.66
CA ASP A 60 -17.46 -6.54 3.46
C ASP A 60 -16.65 -6.64 2.16
N THR A 61 -15.32 -6.71 2.25
CA THR A 61 -14.44 -6.77 1.08
C THR A 61 -14.38 -8.19 0.52
N PRO A 62 -14.59 -8.36 -0.80
CA PRO A 62 -14.34 -9.62 -1.48
C PRO A 62 -12.92 -10.17 -1.24
N SER A 63 -12.82 -11.49 -1.08
CA SER A 63 -11.57 -12.17 -0.71
C SER A 63 -10.44 -12.01 -1.75
N ASP A 64 -10.78 -11.82 -3.03
CA ASP A 64 -9.82 -11.56 -4.11
C ASP A 64 -9.14 -10.19 -3.94
N ILE A 65 -9.89 -9.17 -3.54
CA ILE A 65 -9.35 -7.83 -3.27
C ILE A 65 -8.46 -7.86 -2.02
N THR A 66 -8.89 -8.55 -0.96
CA THR A 66 -8.06 -8.71 0.24
C THR A 66 -6.77 -9.48 -0.07
N ALA A 67 -6.84 -10.56 -0.86
CA ALA A 67 -5.66 -11.32 -1.28
C ALA A 67 -4.68 -10.45 -2.08
N LYS A 68 -5.19 -9.59 -2.98
CA LYS A 68 -4.37 -8.64 -3.74
C LYS A 68 -3.71 -7.60 -2.83
N ALA A 69 -4.46 -7.04 -1.87
CA ALA A 69 -3.92 -6.10 -0.90
C ALA A 69 -2.83 -6.73 0.00
N CYS A 70 -2.97 -8.01 0.36
CA CYS A 70 -1.91 -8.77 1.04
C CYS A 70 -0.63 -8.83 0.21
N GLN A 71 -0.71 -9.10 -1.11
CA GLN A 71 0.47 -9.11 -1.98
C GLN A 71 1.18 -7.77 -2.00
N VAL A 72 0.43 -6.67 -2.10
CA VAL A 72 0.98 -5.31 -2.04
C VAL A 72 1.64 -5.05 -0.68
N THR A 73 1.02 -5.49 0.42
CA THR A 73 1.55 -5.32 1.78
C THR A 73 2.87 -6.08 1.98
N VAL A 74 3.01 -7.28 1.43
CA VAL A 74 4.25 -8.08 1.50
C VAL A 74 5.41 -7.37 0.80
N LEU A 75 5.17 -6.67 -0.30
CA LEU A 75 6.21 -5.93 -1.03
C LEU A 75 6.75 -4.71 -0.26
N ILE A 76 5.96 -4.17 0.68
CA ILE A 76 6.39 -3.07 1.58
C ILE A 76 7.16 -3.65 2.79
N GLY A 77 7.26 -4.97 2.91
CA GLY A 77 7.73 -5.68 4.11
C GLY A 77 9.24 -5.88 4.28
N SER A 78 10.07 -5.35 3.40
CA SER A 78 11.50 -5.16 3.66
C SER A 78 11.69 -4.01 4.69
N PRO A 79 12.82 -3.91 5.44
CA PRO A 79 12.97 -3.57 6.87
C PRO A 79 12.36 -2.26 7.45
N GLN A 80 11.53 -1.53 6.74
CA GLN A 80 10.83 -0.33 7.19
C GLN A 80 9.45 -0.58 7.86
N ILE A 81 9.12 -1.82 8.25
CA ILE A 81 7.78 -2.26 8.68
C ILE A 81 7.31 -1.79 10.06
N HIS A 82 8.17 -1.19 10.88
CA HIS A 82 7.80 -0.83 12.25
C HIS A 82 6.70 0.26 12.31
N LEU A 83 6.57 1.10 11.28
CA LEU A 83 5.59 2.20 11.27
C LEU A 83 4.22 1.80 10.71
N LEU A 84 4.14 0.90 9.72
CA LEU A 84 2.87 0.51 9.08
C LEU A 84 2.07 -0.50 9.90
N THR A 85 2.76 -1.43 10.57
CA THR A 85 2.11 -2.40 11.46
C THR A 85 1.56 -1.76 12.73
N SER A 86 2.09 -0.61 13.17
CA SER A 86 1.52 0.15 14.30
C SER A 86 0.20 0.83 13.90
N GLN A 87 0.10 1.37 12.68
CA GLN A 87 -1.10 2.05 12.19
C GLN A 87 -2.27 1.10 11.89
N LEU A 88 -2.00 -0.09 11.34
CA LEU A 88 -3.04 -1.10 11.10
C LEU A 88 -3.57 -1.75 12.38
N ARG A 89 -2.77 -1.80 13.46
CA ARG A 89 -3.18 -2.36 14.76
C ARG A 89 -4.20 -1.49 15.51
N HIS A 90 -4.24 -0.18 15.22
CA HIS A 90 -5.21 0.76 15.81
C HIS A 90 -6.51 0.91 14.99
N ALA A 91 -6.60 0.23 13.84
CA ALA A 91 -7.79 0.25 12.98
C ALA A 91 -8.70 -0.98 13.17
N ARG A 92 -8.50 -1.74 14.26
CA ARG A 92 -9.33 -2.86 14.70
C ARG A 92 -10.06 -2.52 15.98
#